data_AF-A0AAW6RI86-F1
#
_entry.id   AF-A0AAW6RI86-F1
#
_cell.length_a   1.000
_cell.length_b   1.000
_cell.length_c   1.000
_cell.angle_alpha   90.00
_cell.angle_beta   90.00
_cell.angle_gamma   90.00
#
_symmetry.space_group_name_H-M   'P 1'
#
loop_
_entity.id
_entity.type
_entity.pdbx_description
1 polymer ?
#
loop_
_entity_poly.entity_id
_entity_poly.type
_entity_poly.pdbx_seq_one_letter_code
_entity_poly.pdbx_strand_id
1 'polypeptide(L)'
;MNWLKKFLRNAGVMTCLFLGAAIWAADIDTMSNPPPFSFLQESDASHFSEAASRLEDEAMAFLGHAYAIKSRRFFLTPGTWVAYVKQADAAASDWNGTRQEIKGRRVGKDLLELWLDGKGQRAEALAMSEQPIDEKGRYLLGYFTLSPLAGR
;
A
#
# COMPACT_ATOMS: atom_id res chain seq x y z
N MET A 1 27.68 59.62 16.99
CA MET A 1 28.51 58.64 16.26
C MET A 1 27.59 57.53 15.77
N ASN A 2 27.48 57.11 14.52
CA ASN A 2 27.98 57.48 13.20
C ASN A 2 26.95 56.80 12.26
N TRP A 3 26.28 57.54 11.37
CA TRP A 3 26.66 57.62 9.97
C TRP A 3 26.38 56.33 9.17
N LEU A 4 25.17 56.16 8.61
CA LEU A 4 24.97 55.87 7.18
C LEU A 4 23.48 55.84 6.78
N LYS A 5 23.07 56.93 6.13
CA LYS A 5 22.26 56.99 4.90
C LYS A 5 21.08 56.01 4.78
N LYS A 6 19.91 56.47 5.23
CA LYS A 6 18.59 56.06 4.71
C LYS A 6 18.48 56.47 3.24
N PHE A 7 18.59 55.51 2.33
CA PHE A 7 18.21 55.66 0.93
C PHE A 7 16.72 55.31 0.79
N LEU A 8 15.87 56.33 0.67
CA LEU A 8 14.48 56.17 0.22
C LEU A 8 14.17 57.32 -0.73
N ARG A 9 14.23 57.04 -2.04
CA ARG A 9 13.43 57.71 -3.06
C ARG A 9 13.62 57.03 -4.42
N ASN A 10 12.55 56.40 -4.88
CA ASN A 10 12.01 56.35 -6.25
C ASN A 10 11.01 55.18 -6.27
N ALA A 11 9.71 55.43 -6.16
CA ALA A 11 8.82 55.87 -7.24
C ALA A 11 8.85 54.89 -8.43
N GLY A 12 7.77 54.14 -8.63
CA GLY A 12 7.55 53.39 -9.86
C GLY A 12 6.71 52.14 -9.71
N VAL A 13 5.38 52.31 -9.73
CA VAL A 13 4.42 51.52 -10.54
C VAL A 13 4.67 50.00 -10.62
N MET A 14 3.80 49.19 -10.01
CA MET A 14 2.70 48.56 -10.75
C MET A 14 1.88 47.65 -9.82
N THR A 15 0.58 47.89 -9.82
CA THR A 15 -0.43 47.01 -9.25
C THR A 15 -0.42 45.69 -10.02
N CYS A 16 -0.09 44.59 -9.34
CA CYS A 16 -0.50 43.24 -9.73
C CYS A 16 -0.97 42.51 -8.48
N LEU A 17 -2.24 42.73 -8.14
CA LEU A 17 -3.06 41.75 -7.45
C LEU A 17 -3.26 40.59 -8.42
N PHE A 18 -2.47 39.53 -8.29
CA PHE A 18 -2.92 38.21 -8.69
C PHE A 18 -2.62 37.25 -7.55
N LEU A 19 -3.69 36.58 -7.14
CA LEU A 19 -3.72 35.55 -6.13
C LEU A 19 -2.50 34.64 -6.28
N GLY A 20 -1.66 34.60 -5.26
CA GLY A 20 -0.82 33.44 -5.03
C GLY A 20 -1.76 32.29 -4.68
N ALA A 21 -2.33 31.66 -5.70
CA ALA A 21 -2.80 30.30 -5.56
C ALA A 21 -1.58 29.52 -5.07
N ALA A 22 -1.63 29.10 -3.81
CA ALA A 22 -0.74 28.08 -3.31
C ALA A 22 -0.80 26.97 -4.35
N ILE A 23 0.30 26.82 -5.09
CA ILE A 23 0.52 25.62 -5.88
C ILE A 23 0.66 24.58 -4.79
N TRP A 24 -0.46 23.93 -4.45
CA TRP A 24 -0.43 22.66 -3.78
C TRP A 24 0.53 21.86 -4.62
N ALA A 25 1.71 21.60 -4.06
CA ALA A 25 2.44 20.42 -4.44
C ALA A 25 1.40 19.32 -4.27
N ALA A 26 0.78 18.91 -5.37
CA ALA A 26 0.24 17.59 -5.45
C ALA A 26 1.45 16.74 -5.13
N ASP A 27 1.48 16.23 -3.90
CA ASP A 27 2.26 15.05 -3.59
C ASP A 27 2.04 14.14 -4.79
N ILE A 28 3.08 13.95 -5.58
CA ILE A 28 3.18 12.75 -6.41
C ILE A 28 3.44 11.66 -5.37
N ASP A 29 2.39 11.36 -4.62
CA ASP A 29 2.30 10.23 -3.73
C ASP A 29 2.38 9.05 -4.68
N THR A 30 3.58 8.49 -4.73
CA THR A 30 3.96 7.19 -5.28
C THR A 30 2.74 6.47 -5.84
N MET A 31 2.59 6.43 -7.18
CA MET A 31 1.54 5.62 -7.80
C MET A 31 1.64 4.21 -7.23
N SER A 32 0.79 3.90 -6.26
CA SER A 32 0.66 2.55 -5.72
C SER A 32 0.25 1.72 -6.92
N ASN A 33 1.12 0.79 -7.34
CA ASN A 33 0.87 -0.03 -8.52
C ASN A 33 -0.54 -0.62 -8.39
N PRO A 34 -1.34 -0.60 -9.48
CA PRO A 34 -2.68 -1.13 -9.41
C PRO A 34 -2.62 -2.58 -8.91
N PRO A 35 -3.53 -2.97 -8.01
CA PRO A 35 -3.59 -4.33 -7.50
C PRO A 35 -3.78 -5.30 -8.68
N PRO A 36 -3.22 -6.51 -8.63
CA PRO A 36 -3.17 -7.41 -9.79
C PRO A 36 -4.50 -8.08 -10.12
N PHE A 37 -5.62 -7.59 -9.58
CA PHE A 37 -6.94 -8.22 -9.64
C PHE A 37 -7.90 -7.42 -10.53
N SER A 38 -7.68 -7.47 -11.85
CA SER A 38 -8.38 -6.61 -12.83
C SER A 38 -9.92 -6.70 -12.82
N PHE A 39 -10.48 -7.78 -12.27
CA PHE A 39 -11.93 -8.00 -12.21
C PHE A 39 -12.53 -7.84 -10.81
N LEU A 40 -11.71 -7.59 -9.78
CA LEU A 40 -12.20 -7.36 -8.43
C LEU A 40 -12.42 -5.87 -8.21
N GLN A 41 -13.59 -5.54 -7.67
CA GLN A 41 -13.86 -4.20 -7.19
C GLN A 41 -13.29 -4.03 -5.78
N GLU A 42 -12.48 -2.99 -5.60
CA GLU A 42 -12.00 -2.61 -4.27
C GLU A 42 -13.17 -2.27 -3.36
N SER A 43 -13.10 -2.75 -2.14
CA SER A 43 -14.15 -2.63 -1.13
C SER A 43 -13.63 -1.86 0.07
N ASP A 44 -14.48 -1.02 0.67
CA ASP A 44 -14.13 -0.26 1.87
C ASP A 44 -14.07 -1.18 3.10
N ALA A 45 -12.92 -1.15 3.79
CA ALA A 45 -12.67 -1.89 5.02
C ALA A 45 -13.70 -1.63 6.12
N SER A 46 -14.33 -0.44 6.14
CA SER A 46 -15.32 -0.08 7.15
C SER A 46 -16.52 -1.03 7.17
N HIS A 47 -16.86 -1.65 6.04
CA HIS A 47 -17.97 -2.59 5.91
C HIS A 47 -17.66 -3.98 6.47
N PHE A 48 -16.39 -4.30 6.73
CA PHE A 48 -15.93 -5.61 7.21
C PHE A 48 -14.74 -5.46 8.16
N SER A 49 -14.82 -4.47 9.06
CA SER A 49 -13.73 -4.04 9.93
C SER A 49 -13.11 -5.18 10.73
N GLU A 50 -13.94 -6.08 11.27
CA GLU A 50 -13.45 -7.24 12.01
C GLU A 50 -12.58 -8.16 11.15
N ALA A 51 -13.04 -8.51 9.94
CA ALA A 51 -12.28 -9.36 9.03
C ALA A 51 -11.00 -8.67 8.54
N ALA A 52 -11.05 -7.37 8.26
CA ALA A 52 -9.87 -6.59 7.89
C ALA A 52 -8.84 -6.56 9.03
N SER A 53 -9.28 -6.32 10.26
CA SER A 53 -8.42 -6.37 11.45
C SER A 53 -7.78 -7.74 11.64
N ARG A 54 -8.51 -8.84 11.47
CA ARG A 54 -7.90 -10.19 11.56
C ARG A 54 -6.81 -10.40 10.50
N LEU A 55 -6.99 -9.89 9.28
CA LEU A 55 -5.92 -9.96 8.28
C LEU A 55 -4.68 -9.15 8.70
N GLU A 56 -4.86 -7.96 9.27
CA GLU A 56 -3.75 -7.11 9.71
C GLU A 56 -3.08 -7.61 11.00
N ASP A 57 -3.87 -8.01 12.00
CA ASP A 57 -3.41 -8.29 13.36
C ASP A 57 -3.04 -9.77 13.58
N GLU A 58 -3.56 -10.69 12.76
CA GLU A 58 -3.28 -12.13 12.89
C GLU A 58 -2.46 -12.65 11.70
N ALA A 59 -2.97 -12.50 10.47
CA ALA A 59 -2.26 -13.01 9.30
C ALA A 59 -0.96 -12.23 9.06
N MET A 60 -1.02 -10.90 9.02
CA MET A 60 0.16 -10.06 8.79
C MET A 60 1.11 -10.00 9.98
N ALA A 61 0.71 -10.43 11.19
CA ALA A 61 1.61 -10.52 12.34
C ALA A 61 2.81 -11.45 12.11
N PHE A 62 2.66 -12.48 11.26
CA PHE A 62 3.78 -13.34 10.85
C PHE A 62 4.89 -12.57 10.11
N LEU A 63 4.53 -11.45 9.49
CA LEU A 63 5.44 -10.56 8.77
C LEU A 63 5.83 -9.31 9.58
N GLY A 64 5.08 -8.99 10.64
CA GLY A 64 5.24 -7.77 11.45
C GLY A 64 6.60 -7.60 12.13
N HIS A 65 7.36 -8.68 12.30
CA HIS A 65 8.73 -8.61 12.82
C HIS A 65 9.76 -8.11 11.81
N ALA A 66 9.44 -8.11 10.51
CA ALA A 66 10.35 -7.74 9.43
C ALA A 66 9.79 -6.59 8.56
N TYR A 67 8.48 -6.36 8.60
CA TYR A 67 7.81 -5.43 7.70
C TYR A 67 6.77 -4.57 8.42
N ALA A 68 6.65 -3.32 7.96
CA ALA A 68 5.51 -2.44 8.25
C ALA A 68 4.56 -2.38 7.04
N ILE A 69 3.26 -2.30 7.28
CA ILE A 69 2.26 -2.10 6.23
C ILE A 69 2.32 -0.62 5.78
N LYS A 70 2.59 -0.39 4.49
CA LYS A 70 2.52 0.95 3.88
C LYS A 70 1.12 1.25 3.34
N SER A 71 0.54 0.30 2.62
CA SER A 71 -0.80 0.43 2.07
C SER A 71 -1.52 -0.90 2.11
N ARG A 72 -2.85 -0.82 2.12
CA ARG A 72 -3.77 -1.95 2.16
C ARG A 72 -4.89 -1.70 1.18
N ARG A 73 -5.25 -2.75 0.46
CA ARG A 73 -6.39 -2.76 -0.46
C ARG A 73 -7.18 -4.02 -0.22
N PHE A 74 -8.50 -3.88 -0.18
CA PHE A 74 -9.39 -4.97 0.20
C PHE A 74 -10.38 -5.28 -0.92
N PHE A 75 -10.67 -6.56 -1.12
CA PHE A 75 -11.56 -7.03 -2.18
C PHE A 75 -12.46 -8.14 -1.66
N LEU A 76 -13.72 -8.13 -2.09
CA LEU A 76 -14.62 -9.26 -1.90
C LEU A 76 -14.49 -10.21 -3.07
N THR A 77 -14.33 -11.49 -2.76
CA THR A 77 -14.06 -12.48 -3.79
C THR A 77 -14.81 -13.80 -3.60
N PRO A 78 -15.41 -14.35 -4.67
CA PRO A 78 -15.93 -15.71 -4.69
C PRO A 78 -14.88 -16.74 -5.18
N GLY A 79 -13.66 -16.27 -5.53
CA GLY A 79 -12.65 -17.11 -6.17
C GLY A 79 -11.77 -17.87 -5.17
N THR A 80 -10.95 -18.77 -5.68
CA THR A 80 -10.05 -19.59 -4.86
C THR A 80 -8.74 -18.88 -4.59
N TRP A 81 -8.17 -19.10 -3.41
CA TRP A 81 -6.85 -18.61 -2.99
C TRP A 81 -5.77 -18.75 -4.08
N VAL A 82 -5.66 -19.96 -4.65
CA VAL A 82 -4.65 -20.29 -5.68
C VAL A 82 -4.75 -19.40 -6.92
N ALA A 83 -5.96 -18.97 -7.30
CA ALA A 83 -6.15 -18.09 -8.46
C ALA A 83 -5.57 -16.69 -8.21
N TYR A 84 -5.77 -16.14 -7.03
CA TYR A 84 -5.24 -14.81 -6.66
C TYR A 84 -3.74 -14.82 -6.47
N VAL A 85 -3.24 -15.90 -5.87
CA VAL A 85 -1.82 -16.15 -5.73
C VAL A 85 -1.10 -16.21 -7.09
N LYS A 86 -1.70 -16.85 -8.11
CA LYS A 86 -1.14 -16.84 -9.48
C LYS A 86 -1.15 -15.46 -10.13
N GLN A 87 -2.18 -14.66 -9.88
CA GLN A 87 -2.23 -13.27 -10.38
C GLN A 87 -1.16 -12.41 -9.70
N ALA A 88 -0.96 -12.59 -8.40
CA ALA A 88 0.10 -11.93 -7.65
C ALA A 88 1.50 -12.39 -8.11
N ASP A 89 1.71 -13.67 -8.46
CA ASP A 89 2.97 -14.12 -9.06
C ASP A 89 3.27 -13.44 -10.39
N ALA A 90 2.28 -13.36 -11.27
CA ALA A 90 2.44 -12.74 -12.58
C ALA A 90 2.82 -11.27 -12.42
N ALA A 91 2.10 -10.55 -11.56
CA ALA A 91 2.41 -9.16 -11.25
C ALA A 91 3.77 -9.00 -10.54
N ALA A 92 4.15 -9.95 -9.68
CA ALA A 92 5.46 -9.96 -9.05
C ALA A 92 6.59 -10.06 -10.08
N SER A 93 6.41 -10.92 -11.09
CA SER A 93 7.38 -11.10 -12.16
C SER A 93 7.68 -9.80 -12.92
N ASP A 94 6.70 -8.91 -13.08
CA ASP A 94 6.88 -7.63 -13.80
C ASP A 94 7.90 -6.71 -13.11
N TRP A 95 8.14 -6.90 -11.82
CA TRP A 95 9.13 -6.15 -11.05
C TRP A 95 10.28 -7.03 -10.50
N ASN A 96 10.52 -8.18 -11.13
CA ASN A 96 11.52 -9.18 -10.69
C ASN A 96 11.29 -9.66 -9.24
N GLY A 97 10.05 -9.67 -8.81
CA GLY A 97 9.60 -10.22 -7.55
C GLY A 97 9.57 -11.73 -7.57
N THR A 98 9.96 -12.33 -6.45
CA THR A 98 9.89 -13.78 -6.25
C THR A 98 9.13 -14.08 -4.97
N ARG A 99 8.32 -15.15 -5.01
CA ARG A 99 7.58 -15.57 -3.82
C ARG A 99 8.54 -16.13 -2.77
N GLN A 100 8.31 -15.75 -1.53
CA GLN A 100 9.11 -16.15 -0.38
C GLN A 100 8.41 -17.18 0.48
N GLU A 101 9.20 -18.04 1.12
CA GLU A 101 8.74 -18.85 2.23
C GLU A 101 8.52 -17.98 3.47
N ILE A 102 7.38 -18.15 4.15
CA ILE A 102 7.09 -17.48 5.42
C ILE A 102 7.31 -18.48 6.56
N LYS A 103 8.30 -18.21 7.40
CA LYS A 103 8.64 -19.10 8.53
C LYS A 103 7.46 -19.28 9.48
N GLY A 104 7.23 -20.51 9.91
CA GLY A 104 6.15 -20.86 10.84
C GLY A 104 4.77 -20.95 10.17
N ARG A 105 4.69 -20.84 8.85
CA ARG A 105 3.44 -20.93 8.08
C ARG A 105 3.47 -22.07 7.08
N ARG A 106 2.30 -22.62 6.79
CA ARG A 106 2.04 -23.60 5.74
C ARG A 106 1.52 -22.87 4.51
N VAL A 107 2.35 -22.81 3.48
CA VAL A 107 2.01 -22.27 2.15
C VAL A 107 0.68 -22.84 1.68
N GLY A 108 -0.20 -21.97 1.17
CA GLY A 108 -1.51 -22.36 0.66
C GLY A 108 -2.56 -22.80 1.69
N LYS A 109 -2.21 -23.00 2.97
CA LYS A 109 -3.17 -23.38 4.03
C LYS A 109 -3.54 -22.21 4.91
N ASP A 110 -2.54 -21.47 5.37
CA ASP A 110 -2.79 -20.37 6.29
C ASP A 110 -3.19 -19.09 5.53
N LEU A 111 -3.28 -19.14 4.19
CA LEU A 111 -3.78 -18.07 3.31
C LEU A 111 -3.03 -16.73 3.44
N LEU A 112 -1.70 -16.80 3.48
CA LEU A 112 -0.80 -15.65 3.40
C LEU A 112 0.38 -15.99 2.49
N GLU A 113 0.71 -15.12 1.54
CA GLU A 113 1.93 -15.21 0.74
C GLU A 113 2.67 -13.86 0.74
N LEU A 114 3.99 -13.90 0.51
CA LEU A 114 4.90 -12.75 0.45
C LEU A 114 5.72 -12.81 -0.83
N TRP A 115 5.91 -11.67 -1.49
CA TRP A 115 6.83 -11.50 -2.61
C TRP A 115 7.84 -10.39 -2.32
N LEU A 116 9.08 -10.62 -2.73
CA LEU A 116 10.19 -9.67 -2.58
C LEU A 116 10.98 -9.53 -3.87
N ASP A 117 11.51 -8.34 -4.13
CA ASP A 117 12.42 -8.14 -5.26
C ASP A 117 13.83 -8.61 -4.86
N GLY A 118 14.71 -8.79 -5.85
CA GLY A 118 16.07 -9.27 -5.58
C GLY A 118 16.90 -8.38 -4.65
N LYS A 119 16.45 -7.15 -4.36
CA LYS A 119 17.11 -6.20 -3.46
C LYS A 119 16.41 -6.08 -2.10
N GLY A 120 15.26 -6.73 -1.89
CA GLY A 120 14.44 -6.59 -0.69
C GLY A 120 13.86 -5.18 -0.47
N GLN A 121 13.81 -4.35 -1.52
CA GLN A 121 13.32 -2.96 -1.46
C GLN A 121 11.82 -2.88 -1.72
N ARG A 122 11.28 -3.81 -2.52
CA ARG A 122 9.84 -3.96 -2.74
C ARG A 122 9.37 -5.24 -2.08
N ALA A 123 8.31 -5.11 -1.29
CA ALA A 123 7.68 -6.20 -0.59
C ALA A 123 6.17 -6.08 -0.70
N GLU A 124 5.52 -7.16 -1.09
CA GLU A 124 4.06 -7.23 -1.22
C GLU A 124 3.56 -8.52 -0.61
N ALA A 125 2.42 -8.45 0.09
CA ALA A 125 1.78 -9.61 0.67
C ALA A 125 0.32 -9.71 0.24
N LEU A 126 -0.15 -10.95 0.19
CA LEU A 126 -1.54 -11.29 -0.04
C LEU A 126 -2.03 -12.09 1.15
N ALA A 127 -3.20 -11.76 1.69
CA ALA A 127 -3.87 -12.55 2.71
C ALA A 127 -5.35 -12.72 2.36
N MET A 128 -5.97 -13.83 2.78
CA MET A 128 -7.40 -14.07 2.58
C MET A 128 -8.04 -14.55 3.89
N SER A 129 -9.28 -14.15 4.16
CA SER A 129 -10.03 -14.65 5.31
C SER A 129 -10.19 -16.17 5.22
N GLU A 130 -10.11 -16.87 6.36
CA GLU A 130 -10.29 -18.34 6.38
C GLU A 130 -11.75 -18.76 6.15
N GLN A 131 -12.68 -17.87 6.50
CA GLN A 131 -14.11 -18.07 6.37
C GLN A 131 -14.71 -16.99 5.46
N PRO A 132 -15.83 -17.29 4.77
CA PRO A 132 -16.62 -16.29 4.09
C PRO A 132 -17.08 -15.21 5.08
N ILE A 133 -17.16 -13.96 4.61
CA ILE A 133 -17.56 -12.81 5.41
C ILE A 133 -19.00 -12.36 5.12
N ASP A 134 -19.69 -13.03 4.20
CA ASP A 134 -21.09 -12.80 3.90
C ASP A 134 -21.85 -14.07 3.49
N GLU A 135 -23.18 -13.95 3.42
CA GLU A 135 -24.11 -15.02 3.05
C GLU A 135 -23.95 -15.49 1.59
N LYS A 136 -23.26 -14.70 0.76
CA LYS A 136 -22.97 -15.05 -0.64
C LYS A 136 -21.72 -15.93 -0.75
N GLY A 137 -21.10 -16.28 0.38
CA GLY A 137 -19.90 -17.10 0.41
C GLY A 137 -18.65 -16.36 -0.07
N ARG A 138 -18.64 -15.02 -0.02
CA ARG A 138 -17.47 -14.24 -0.46
C ARG A 138 -16.46 -14.12 0.67
N TYR A 139 -15.19 -14.25 0.31
CA TYR A 139 -14.06 -14.08 1.20
C TYR A 139 -13.52 -12.65 1.10
N LEU A 140 -12.86 -12.20 2.17
CA LEU A 140 -12.08 -10.98 2.15
C LEU A 140 -10.67 -11.29 1.66
N LEU A 141 -10.23 -10.62 0.60
CA LEU A 141 -8.85 -10.64 0.10
C LEU A 141 -8.18 -9.31 0.45
N GLY A 142 -7.07 -9.36 1.19
CA GLY A 142 -6.23 -8.21 1.50
C GLY A 142 -4.93 -8.26 0.71
N TYR A 143 -4.60 -7.16 0.03
CA TYR A 143 -3.34 -6.98 -0.66
C TYR A 143 -2.58 -5.80 -0.06
N PHE A 144 -1.34 -6.07 0.34
CA PHE A 144 -0.57 -5.20 1.19
C PHE A 144 0.75 -4.85 0.53
N THR A 145 1.04 -3.56 0.46
CA THR A 145 2.39 -3.08 0.14
C THR A 145 3.13 -2.86 1.44
N LEU A 146 4.35 -3.37 1.51
CA LEU A 146 5.13 -3.43 2.73
C LEU A 146 6.41 -2.60 2.63
N SER A 147 6.85 -2.09 3.77
CA SER A 147 8.20 -1.55 3.97
C SER A 147 9.01 -2.52 4.80
N PRO A 148 10.25 -2.84 4.43
CA PRO A 148 11.18 -3.43 5.38
C PRO A 148 11.34 -2.52 6.60
N LEU A 149 11.37 -3.11 7.80
CA LEU A 149 11.78 -2.41 9.01
C LEU A 149 13.32 -2.25 8.96
N ALA A 150 13.83 -1.03 9.12
CA ALA A 150 15.26 -0.76 9.07
C ALA A 150 16.00 -1.62 10.12
N GLY A 151 17.01 -2.39 9.69
CA GLY A 151 17.76 -3.28 10.58
C GLY A 151 18.39 -4.52 9.94
N ARG A 152 18.51 -4.59 8.61
CA ARG A 152 19.27 -5.64 7.90
C ARG A 152 20.08 -5.04 6.77
#